data_AF-A0A3C1KN43-F1
#
_entry.id   AF-A0A3C1KN43-F1
#
_cell.length_a   1.000
_cell.length_b   1.000
_cell.length_c   1.000
_cell.angle_alpha   90.00
_cell.angle_beta   90.00
_cell.angle_gamma   90.00
#
_symmetry.space_group_name_H-M   'P 1'
#
loop_
_entity.id
_entity.type
_entity.pdbx_description
1 polymer ?
#
loop_
_entity_poly.entity_id
_entity_poly.type
_entity_poly.pdbx_seq_one_letter_code
_entity_poly.pdbx_strand_id
1 'polypeptide(L)' 'MKTRLAALLAALGTSAALAGVPDLEQIMADPDWIGNPPTEAYWSDDEQAVYYRQKRLDSTLQDTYRL' A
#
# COMPACT_ATOMS: atom_id res chain seq x y z
N MET A 1 -36.72 9.63 -44.96
CA MET A 1 -35.41 9.70 -45.65
C MET A 1 -34.47 10.56 -44.82
N LYS A 2 -33.26 10.05 -44.55
CA LYS A 2 -32.05 10.76 -44.07
C LYS A 2 -31.94 11.02 -42.56
N THR A 3 -31.59 9.93 -41.87
CA THR A 3 -30.71 9.86 -40.69
C THR A 3 -29.82 11.09 -40.48
N ARG A 4 -29.88 11.70 -39.29
CA ARG A 4 -28.82 12.58 -38.78
C ARG A 4 -28.32 12.03 -37.45
N LEU A 5 -27.14 11.41 -37.54
CA LEU A 5 -25.99 11.54 -36.63
C LEU A 5 -26.37 11.65 -35.14
N ALA A 6 -26.30 10.60 -34.30
CA ALA A 6 -25.09 9.84 -33.96
C ALA A 6 -23.85 10.72 -33.73
N ALA A 7 -23.90 11.64 -32.75
CA ALA A 7 -22.70 12.29 -32.21
C ALA A 7 -23.01 12.97 -30.86
N LEU A 8 -23.31 12.20 -29.80
CA LEU A 8 -23.39 12.75 -28.44
C LEU A 8 -22.74 11.82 -27.40
N LEU A 9 -21.69 11.10 -27.80
CA LEU A 9 -21.08 10.02 -26.99
C LEU A 9 -19.54 10.06 -26.97
N ALA A 10 -18.92 11.22 -27.16
CA ALA A 10 -17.46 11.34 -27.27
C ALA A 10 -16.86 12.50 -26.44
N ALA A 11 -17.34 12.69 -25.22
CA ALA A 11 -16.72 13.63 -24.28
C ALA A 11 -16.57 13.04 -22.87
N LEU A 12 -16.14 11.77 -22.79
CA LEU A 12 -15.45 11.29 -21.59
C LEU A 12 -13.97 11.55 -21.83
N GLY A 13 -13.54 12.77 -21.53
CA GLY A 13 -12.13 13.13 -21.56
C GLY A 13 -11.40 12.31 -20.51
N THR A 14 -10.61 11.32 -20.93
CA THR A 14 -9.62 10.69 -20.08
C THR A 14 -8.53 11.74 -19.81
N SER A 15 -8.71 12.55 -18.77
CA SER A 15 -7.63 13.39 -18.28
C SER A 15 -6.63 12.46 -17.59
N ALA A 16 -5.71 11.90 -18.37
CA ALA A 16 -4.52 11.27 -17.82
C ALA A 16 -3.72 12.40 -17.15
N ALA A 17 -3.79 12.47 -15.82
CA ALA A 17 -2.89 13.33 -15.07
C ALA A 17 -1.46 12.94 -15.46
N LEU A 18 -0.68 13.89 -15.97
CA LEU A 18 0.77 13.76 -15.97
C LEU A 18 1.19 13.72 -14.50
N ALA A 19 1.19 12.54 -13.91
CA ALA A 19 1.77 12.33 -12.59
C ALA A 19 3.26 12.66 -12.73
N GLY A 20 3.65 13.84 -12.23
CA GLY A 20 5.06 14.19 -12.06
C GLY A 20 5.72 13.22 -11.08
N VAL A 21 7.05 13.30 -10.97
CA VAL A 21 7.75 12.59 -9.90
C VAL A 21 7.17 13.10 -8.57
N PRO A 22 6.60 12.23 -7.70
CA PRO A 22 6.09 12.65 -6.42
C PRO A 22 7.21 13.29 -5.61
N ASP A 23 6.88 14.34 -4.86
CA ASP A 23 7.84 14.89 -3.92
C ASP A 23 8.12 13.90 -2.78
N LEU A 24 9.11 14.23 -1.96
CA LEU A 24 9.51 13.36 -0.86
C LEU A 24 8.38 13.19 0.16
N GLU A 25 7.53 14.21 0.39
CA GLU A 25 6.40 14.13 1.31
C GLU A 25 5.38 13.08 0.83
N GLN A 26 5.05 13.09 -0.46
CA GLN A 26 4.16 12.10 -1.08
C GLN A 26 4.74 10.69 -1.05
N ILE A 27 6.04 10.53 -1.24
CA ILE A 27 6.71 9.22 -1.14
C ILE A 27 6.65 8.70 0.30
N MET A 28 6.85 9.58 1.29
CA MET A 28 6.87 9.22 2.70
C MET A 28 5.49 9.05 3.34
N ALA A 29 4.42 9.46 2.65
CA ALA A 29 3.06 9.45 3.17
C ALA A 29 2.57 8.04 3.56
N ASP A 30 3.06 7.00 2.88
CA ASP A 30 2.80 5.60 3.24
C ASP A 30 4.06 4.96 3.86
N PRO A 31 4.16 4.83 5.19
CA PRO A 31 5.36 4.32 5.84
C PRO A 31 5.71 2.88 5.44
N ASP A 32 4.81 2.13 4.80
CA ASP A 32 5.10 0.78 4.30
C ASP A 32 6.25 0.77 3.29
N TRP A 33 6.63 1.92 2.70
CA TRP A 33 7.82 2.05 1.84
C TRP A 33 9.13 1.64 2.53
N ILE A 34 9.24 1.81 3.86
CA ILE A 34 10.42 1.40 4.63
C ILE A 34 10.37 -0.08 5.03
N GLY A 35 9.20 -0.70 4.93
CA GLY A 35 8.91 -2.06 5.35
C GLY A 35 8.35 -2.17 6.78
N ASN A 36 8.03 -3.40 7.18
CA ASN A 36 7.39 -3.70 8.46
C ASN A 36 8.45 -4.19 9.45
N PRO A 37 8.94 -3.37 10.41
CA PRO A 37 9.91 -3.83 11.39
C PRO A 37 9.28 -4.79 12.42
N PRO A 38 10.06 -5.69 13.04
CA PRO A 38 9.60 -6.44 14.20
C PRO A 38 9.35 -5.50 15.39
N THR A 39 8.33 -5.80 16.17
CA THR A 39 7.89 -5.03 17.34
C THR A 39 7.65 -5.97 18.52
N GLU A 40 7.67 -5.42 19.74
CA GLU A 40 7.36 -6.18 20.97
C GLU A 40 8.16 -7.48 21.10
N ALA A 41 9.46 -7.40 20.81
CA ALA A 41 10.32 -8.56 20.94
C ALA A 41 10.51 -8.95 22.41
N TYR A 42 10.40 -10.24 22.71
CA TYR A 42 10.64 -10.79 24.05
C TYR A 42 11.27 -12.19 23.99
N TRP A 43 11.99 -12.56 25.05
CA TRP A 43 12.56 -13.89 25.21
C TRP A 43 11.52 -14.88 25.72
N SER A 44 11.56 -16.12 25.26
CA SER A 44 10.80 -17.20 25.87
C SER A 44 11.25 -17.46 27.31
N ASP A 45 10.35 -18.00 28.13
CA ASP A 45 10.66 -18.31 29.54
C ASP A 45 11.79 -19.35 29.70
N ASP A 46 12.01 -20.19 28.68
CA ASP A 46 13.08 -21.20 28.61
C ASP A 46 14.35 -20.70 27.92
N GLU A 47 14.40 -19.42 27.54
CA GLU A 47 15.51 -18.75 26.84
C GLU A 47 15.88 -19.38 25.47
N GLN A 48 15.05 -20.28 24.94
CA GLN A 48 15.31 -20.99 23.68
C GLN A 48 14.80 -20.26 22.44
N ALA A 49 14.06 -19.17 22.58
CA ALA A 49 13.47 -18.46 21.45
C ALA A 49 13.28 -16.97 21.72
N VAL A 50 13.21 -16.22 20.62
CA VAL A 50 12.74 -14.82 20.63
C VAL A 50 11.42 -14.76 19.89
N TYR A 51 10.41 -14.21 20.55
CA TYR A 51 9.12 -13.91 19.93
C TYR A 51 9.07 -12.44 19.55
N TYR A 52 8.40 -12.11 18.46
CA TYR A 52 8.14 -10.71 18.04
C TYR A 52 6.87 -10.63 17.20
N ARG A 53 6.27 -9.43 17.13
CA ARG A 53 5.13 -9.14 16.25
C ARG A 53 5.56 -8.37 15.02
N GLN A 54 4.96 -8.66 13.86
CA GLN A 54 5.22 -7.93 12.62
C GLN A 54 3.94 -7.83 11.79
N LYS A 55 3.71 -6.65 11.20
CA LYS A 55 2.59 -6.39 10.28
C LYS A 55 2.72 -7.25 9.02
N ARG A 56 1.62 -7.85 8.56
CA ARG A 56 1.57 -8.56 7.27
C ARG A 56 1.62 -7.55 6.11
N LEU A 57 2.19 -7.97 4.98
CA LEU A 57 2.17 -7.16 3.77
C LEU A 57 0.73 -6.85 3.35
N ASP A 58 0.47 -5.59 2.97
CA ASP A 58 -0.84 -5.11 2.52
C ASP A 58 -2.00 -5.38 3.48
N SER A 59 -1.72 -5.43 4.79
CA SER A 59 -2.71 -5.78 5.80
C SER A 59 -2.64 -4.89 7.03
N THR A 60 -3.77 -4.69 7.70
CA THR A 60 -3.81 -4.10 9.05
C THR A 60 -3.52 -5.13 10.14
N LEU A 61 -3.41 -6.41 9.79
CA LEU A 61 -3.14 -7.51 10.72
C LEU A 61 -1.64 -7.64 11.01
N GLN A 62 -1.35 -8.15 12.19
CA GLN A 62 -0.01 -8.49 12.64
C GLN A 62 0.04 -9.95 13.07
N ASP A 63 1.17 -10.59 12.84
CA ASP A 63 1.45 -11.95 13.29
C ASP A 63 2.55 -11.96 14.33
N THR A 64 2.51 -12.98 15.20
CA THR A 64 3.63 -13.31 16.08
C THR A 64 4.52 -14.35 15.41
N TYR A 65 5.81 -14.06 15.34
CA TYR A 65 6.84 -14.93 14.81
C TYR A 65 7.74 -15.43 15.95
N ARG A 66 8.44 -16.54 15.69
CA ARG A 66 9.42 -17.15 16.60
C ARG A 66 10.74 -17.32 15.86
N LEU A 67 11.83 -16.84 16.47
CA LEU A 67 13.21 -17.08 16.05
C LEU A 67 13.84 -18.17 16.92
#